data_AF-A0A536RAF7-F1
#
_entry.id   AF-A0A536RAF7-F1
#
_cell.length_a   1.000
_cell.length_b   1.000
_cell.length_c   1.000
_cell.angle_alpha   90.00
_cell.angle_beta   90.00
_cell.angle_gamma   90.00
#
_symmetry.space_group_name_H-M   'P 1'
#
loop_
_entity.id
_entity.type
_entity.pdbx_description
1 polymer ?
#
loop_
_entity_poly.entity_id
_entity_poly.type
_entity_poly.pdbx_seq_one_letter_code
_entity_poly.pdbx_strand_id
1 'polypeptide(L)'
;MTMRFGPVVVTVVVLAVAIAAMQVAPRQPKAMNTEALVTASPQPQTPVFHSAAGFDVVVPGGWTASDRSENLNRRSRRLMLISNGPQPQAGAAGLIKWSDLPADYVVLEVTDFSFPGLPGAPNESSFPLDWGSAQPAPDPDGGIGSALRVQYLLQSFTLTAHYGSAASAADRDALSELVASIRPQPIPTSGAYGRWEVVGPLSSFAVGSVTRFQPSQSRGSAFFLVRGEHTLFAHVDQAYQFMGAMKPCPIRYDPAARTFACDATGERWSRTGAQLTGGGLFGLAYQVAIVKEGLVLVGGGITSGGRPPDEADEFSDPIGVPAAAISPTKNEIIGRYSQITTTSPIERASAKLVTRNVALARDVIRGAYIRPDIDRVWVVAFAGDVRFPGGGEVHGRWALFYVDAKTGGAITMSCCGSDDWPPGFDALPDLVPSGN
;
A
#
# COMPACT_ATOMS: atom_id res chain seq x y z
N MET A 1 47.80 -13.64 30.06
CA MET A 1 48.45 -14.62 30.96
C MET A 1 47.41 -15.01 32.04
N THR A 2 47.46 -16.24 32.56
CA THR A 2 46.57 -16.82 33.60
C THR A 2 45.05 -16.85 33.34
N MET A 3 44.57 -18.01 32.88
CA MET A 3 43.20 -18.53 33.07
C MET A 3 43.04 -19.17 34.46
N ARG A 4 41.80 -19.26 34.97
CA ARG A 4 41.16 -20.35 35.76
C ARG A 4 39.62 -20.17 35.59
N PHE A 5 38.74 -21.08 35.15
CA PHE A 5 38.46 -22.52 35.43
C PHE A 5 38.21 -22.79 36.93
N GLY A 6 37.09 -23.36 37.43
CA GLY A 6 35.81 -23.90 36.90
C GLY A 6 34.90 -24.19 38.13
N PRO A 7 34.10 -25.29 38.27
CA PRO A 7 33.61 -26.27 37.27
C PRO A 7 32.18 -26.88 37.55
N VAL A 8 31.71 -27.84 36.71
CA VAL A 8 30.74 -28.98 36.97
C VAL A 8 29.27 -28.63 37.39
N VAL A 9 28.18 -28.92 36.65
CA VAL A 9 27.61 -30.15 36.00
C VAL A 9 26.92 -31.16 36.97
N VAL A 10 25.65 -31.52 36.69
CA VAL A 10 25.12 -32.91 36.63
C VAL A 10 23.64 -32.90 36.18
N THR A 11 23.32 -33.81 35.26
CA THR A 11 21.97 -34.09 34.71
C THR A 11 21.30 -35.23 35.48
N VAL A 12 19.97 -35.17 35.69
CA VAL A 12 19.17 -36.40 35.92
C VAL A 12 17.89 -36.35 35.09
N VAL A 13 17.72 -37.33 34.21
CA VAL A 13 16.47 -37.67 33.51
C VAL A 13 15.77 -38.78 34.29
N VAL A 14 14.45 -38.69 34.50
CA VAL A 14 13.62 -39.85 34.90
C VAL A 14 12.36 -39.90 34.05
N LEU A 15 12.06 -41.09 33.54
CA LEU A 15 10.97 -41.43 32.64
C LEU A 15 10.13 -42.56 33.28
N ALA A 16 8.81 -42.37 33.41
CA ALA A 16 7.83 -43.42 33.71
C ALA A 16 6.43 -42.89 33.30
N VAL A 17 5.85 -43.29 32.17
CA VAL A 17 5.16 -44.58 31.87
C VAL A 17 3.87 -44.77 32.69
N ALA A 18 2.76 -44.91 31.98
CA ALA A 18 1.40 -45.01 32.52
C ALA A 18 0.88 -46.46 32.54
N ILE A 19 -0.04 -46.77 33.47
CA ILE A 19 -0.92 -47.94 33.44
C ILE A 19 -2.34 -47.50 33.85
N ALA A 20 -3.35 -48.02 33.15
CA ALA A 20 -4.77 -47.75 33.40
C ALA A 20 -5.44 -48.84 34.26
N ALA A 21 -6.59 -48.54 34.86
CA ALA A 21 -7.51 -49.54 35.40
C ALA A 21 -8.98 -49.12 35.21
N MET A 22 -9.75 -49.93 34.49
CA MET A 22 -11.22 -49.87 34.45
C MET A 22 -11.80 -50.65 35.63
N GLN A 23 -12.91 -50.19 36.21
CA GLN A 23 -13.89 -51.05 36.88
C GLN A 23 -15.32 -50.63 36.53
N VAL A 24 -16.27 -51.58 36.59
CA VAL A 24 -17.54 -51.57 35.84
C VAL A 24 -18.71 -52.03 36.73
N ALA A 25 -19.91 -51.51 36.42
CA ALA A 25 -21.25 -51.97 36.84
C ALA A 25 -21.72 -51.58 38.28
N PRO A 26 -23.05 -51.54 38.56
CA PRO A 26 -24.19 -51.98 37.71
C PRO A 26 -25.32 -50.96 37.46
N ARG A 27 -26.26 -51.36 36.58
CA ARG A 27 -27.62 -50.80 36.38
C ARG A 27 -28.62 -51.62 37.23
N GLN A 28 -29.87 -51.29 37.54
CA GLN A 28 -30.88 -50.25 37.18
C GLN A 28 -32.01 -50.35 38.28
N PRO A 29 -33.27 -49.84 38.17
CA PRO A 29 -33.86 -48.71 37.42
C PRO A 29 -34.80 -47.77 38.26
N LYS A 30 -35.19 -46.64 37.64
CA LYS A 30 -36.46 -45.86 37.81
C LYS A 30 -36.97 -45.42 39.20
N ALA A 31 -36.96 -44.09 39.39
CA ALA A 31 -38.16 -43.33 39.78
C ALA A 31 -38.12 -41.94 39.09
N MET A 32 -39.27 -41.39 38.72
CA MET A 32 -39.38 -40.03 38.14
C MET A 32 -39.21 -38.98 39.24
N ASN A 33 -38.43 -37.94 38.96
CA ASN A 33 -38.67 -36.60 39.52
C ASN A 33 -38.58 -35.58 38.38
N THR A 34 -39.61 -34.74 38.28
CA THR A 34 -39.74 -33.72 37.24
C THR A 34 -39.00 -32.46 37.70
N GLU A 35 -37.70 -32.38 37.41
CA GLU A 35 -36.99 -31.10 37.51
C GLU A 35 -37.22 -30.28 36.23
N ALA A 36 -37.60 -29.02 36.42
CA ALA A 36 -37.94 -28.13 35.33
C ALA A 36 -36.71 -27.87 34.44
N LEU A 37 -36.87 -28.08 33.14
CA LEU A 37 -35.88 -27.66 32.16
C LEU A 37 -35.81 -26.14 32.19
N VAL A 38 -34.80 -25.58 32.87
CA VAL A 38 -34.46 -24.16 32.73
C VAL A 38 -33.82 -23.99 31.37
N THR A 39 -34.66 -23.85 30.34
CA THR A 39 -34.24 -23.36 29.03
C THR A 39 -33.67 -21.97 29.26
N ALA A 40 -32.34 -21.85 29.20
CA ALA A 40 -31.70 -20.55 29.13
C ALA A 40 -32.26 -19.83 27.90
N SER A 41 -33.03 -18.76 28.12
CA SER A 41 -33.51 -17.90 27.03
C SER A 41 -32.31 -17.45 26.21
N PRO A 42 -32.36 -17.49 24.87
CA PRO A 42 -31.34 -16.83 24.06
C PRO A 42 -31.27 -15.38 24.50
N GLN A 43 -30.10 -14.91 24.95
CA GLN A 43 -29.88 -13.48 25.08
C GLN A 43 -30.16 -12.86 23.71
N PRO A 44 -30.91 -11.74 23.62
CA PRO A 44 -31.06 -11.03 22.37
C PRO A 44 -29.67 -10.70 21.84
N GLN A 45 -29.30 -11.26 20.69
CA GLN A 45 -28.08 -10.88 20.01
C GLN A 45 -28.30 -9.45 19.53
N THR A 46 -27.67 -8.48 20.21
CA THR A 46 -27.70 -7.08 19.78
C THR A 46 -27.17 -7.04 18.35
N PRO A 47 -27.92 -6.46 17.39
CA PRO A 47 -27.57 -6.58 15.98
C PRO A 47 -26.21 -5.93 15.70
N VAL A 48 -25.27 -6.76 15.25
CA VAL A 48 -23.98 -6.30 14.74
C VAL A 48 -24.17 -5.88 13.29
N PHE A 49 -23.90 -4.60 13.00
CA PHE A 49 -23.82 -4.09 11.64
C PHE A 49 -22.41 -4.31 11.10
N HIS A 50 -22.31 -5.11 10.04
CA HIS A 50 -21.07 -5.37 9.31
C HIS A 50 -20.95 -4.39 8.15
N SER A 51 -20.20 -3.30 8.33
CA SER A 51 -20.01 -2.28 7.32
C SER A 51 -19.09 -2.74 6.19
N ALA A 52 -19.45 -2.39 4.95
CA ALA A 52 -18.57 -2.50 3.78
C ALA A 52 -17.26 -1.69 3.89
N ALA A 53 -17.16 -0.78 4.87
CA ALA A 53 -15.93 -0.06 5.21
C ALA A 53 -14.92 -0.90 6.02
N GLY A 54 -15.27 -2.14 6.42
CA GLY A 54 -14.41 -3.01 7.20
C GLY A 54 -14.55 -2.86 8.71
N PHE A 55 -15.69 -2.36 9.20
CA PHE A 55 -16.00 -2.18 10.61
C PHE A 55 -17.24 -2.98 11.03
N ASP A 56 -17.18 -3.57 12.21
CA ASP A 56 -18.30 -4.15 12.93
C ASP A 56 -18.76 -3.19 14.03
N VAL A 57 -20.07 -2.97 14.13
CA VAL A 57 -20.66 -2.00 15.06
C VAL A 57 -21.86 -2.62 15.77
N VAL A 58 -21.93 -2.50 17.09
CA VAL A 58 -23.11 -2.93 17.85
C VAL A 58 -24.12 -1.79 17.84
N VAL A 59 -25.22 -1.96 17.11
CA VAL A 59 -26.22 -0.89 16.92
C VAL A 59 -27.21 -0.90 18.10
N PRO A 60 -27.40 0.23 18.83
CA PRO A 60 -28.38 0.32 19.90
C PRO A 60 -29.81 0.01 19.44
N GLY A 61 -30.64 -0.47 20.37
CA GLY A 61 -32.04 -0.79 20.07
C GLY A 61 -32.81 0.42 19.52
N GLY A 62 -33.49 0.25 18.39
CA GLY A 62 -34.23 1.32 17.71
C GLY A 62 -33.40 2.20 16.77
N TRP A 63 -32.07 2.12 16.83
CA TRP A 63 -31.20 2.81 15.89
C TRP A 63 -31.08 2.03 14.57
N THR A 64 -30.74 2.73 13.49
CA THR A 64 -30.48 2.14 12.18
C THR A 64 -29.04 2.44 11.75
N ALA A 65 -28.41 1.49 11.08
CA ALA A 65 -27.08 1.65 10.49
C ALA A 65 -27.17 1.32 8.99
N SER A 66 -26.38 2.02 8.16
CA SER A 66 -26.32 1.72 6.73
C SER A 66 -25.03 2.23 6.09
N ASP A 67 -24.51 1.44 5.15
CA ASP A 67 -23.35 1.82 4.34
C ASP A 67 -23.71 2.94 3.35
N ARG A 68 -22.65 3.64 2.91
CA ARG A 68 -22.67 4.71 1.92
C ARG A 68 -21.43 4.61 1.03
N SER A 69 -21.52 5.23 -0.14
CA SER A 69 -20.39 5.44 -1.03
C SER A 69 -20.54 6.78 -1.76
N GLU A 70 -20.84 7.82 -0.99
CA GLU A 70 -21.17 9.17 -1.48
C GLU A 70 -19.93 10.07 -1.41
N ASN A 71 -19.45 10.57 -2.55
CA ASN A 71 -18.34 11.51 -2.57
C ASN A 71 -18.81 12.88 -2.07
N LEU A 72 -18.30 13.31 -0.91
CA LEU A 72 -18.65 14.61 -0.32
C LEU A 72 -17.88 15.75 -0.99
N ASN A 73 -16.67 15.45 -1.46
CA ASN A 73 -15.83 16.34 -2.25
C ASN A 73 -14.79 15.50 -3.03
N ARG A 74 -13.78 16.12 -3.65
CA ARG A 74 -12.71 15.43 -4.40
C ARG A 74 -11.73 14.58 -3.55
N ARG A 75 -11.86 14.60 -2.22
CA ARG A 75 -10.92 13.98 -1.26
C ARG A 75 -11.57 13.16 -0.15
N SER A 76 -12.86 13.38 0.15
CA SER A 76 -13.58 12.70 1.23
C SER A 76 -14.86 12.05 0.72
N ARG A 77 -15.12 10.83 1.17
CA ARG A 77 -16.35 10.06 0.87
C ARG A 77 -16.98 9.55 2.16
N ARG A 78 -18.31 9.60 2.22
CA ARG A 78 -19.11 9.03 3.29
C ARG A 78 -19.19 7.51 3.12
N LEU A 79 -18.86 6.79 4.19
CA LEU A 79 -18.77 5.34 4.24
C LEU A 79 -19.96 4.69 4.96
N MET A 80 -20.45 5.34 6.01
CA MET A 80 -21.51 4.79 6.86
C MET A 80 -22.26 5.93 7.57
N LEU A 81 -23.56 5.73 7.79
CA LEU A 81 -24.41 6.54 8.66
C LEU A 81 -25.11 5.64 9.68
N ILE A 82 -25.16 6.08 10.93
CA ILE A 82 -25.85 5.40 12.03
C ILE A 82 -26.72 6.45 12.75
N SER A 83 -28.01 6.18 12.94
CA SER A 83 -28.96 7.18 13.48
C SER A 83 -30.03 6.57 14.38
N ASN A 84 -30.49 7.33 15.39
CA ASN A 84 -31.58 6.94 16.28
C ASN A 84 -32.99 6.99 15.63
N GLY A 85 -33.08 7.39 14.36
CA GLY A 85 -34.28 7.34 13.54
C GLY A 85 -33.97 7.01 12.07
N PRO A 86 -34.96 7.16 11.17
CA PRO A 86 -34.80 7.12 9.72
C PRO A 86 -33.51 7.76 9.19
N GLN A 87 -32.88 7.07 8.25
CA GLN A 87 -31.61 7.47 7.65
C GLN A 87 -31.75 8.80 6.86
N PRO A 88 -30.97 9.85 7.19
CA PRO A 88 -30.99 11.11 6.45
C PRO A 88 -30.62 10.88 4.98
N GLN A 89 -31.28 11.64 4.10
CA GLN A 89 -31.12 11.55 2.65
C GLN A 89 -30.31 12.73 2.13
N ALA A 90 -29.42 12.46 1.17
CA ALA A 90 -28.71 13.52 0.45
C ALA A 90 -29.69 14.28 -0.48
N GLY A 91 -29.55 15.61 -0.53
CA GLY A 91 -30.27 16.45 -1.48
C GLY A 91 -29.71 16.33 -2.91
N ALA A 92 -30.27 17.10 -3.85
CA ALA A 92 -29.87 17.08 -5.26
C ALA A 92 -28.38 17.41 -5.51
N ALA A 93 -27.70 18.05 -4.55
CA ALA A 93 -26.26 18.33 -4.59
C ALA A 93 -25.37 17.20 -4.01
N GLY A 94 -25.94 16.06 -3.59
CA GLY A 94 -25.21 14.94 -2.99
C GLY A 94 -24.82 15.13 -1.52
N LEU A 95 -25.20 16.23 -0.90
CA LEU A 95 -24.92 16.55 0.50
C LEU A 95 -26.19 16.41 1.36
N ILE A 96 -26.00 16.01 2.61
CA ILE A 96 -27.03 16.05 3.66
C ILE A 96 -26.92 17.42 4.33
N LYS A 97 -28.05 18.10 4.51
CA LYS A 97 -28.12 19.38 5.20
C LYS A 97 -28.39 19.15 6.68
N TRP A 98 -27.34 19.20 7.50
CA TRP A 98 -27.41 18.80 8.91
C TRP A 98 -28.27 19.73 9.77
N SER A 99 -28.46 20.99 9.33
CA SER A 99 -29.41 21.92 9.95
C SER A 99 -30.88 21.43 9.94
N ASP A 100 -31.21 20.49 9.05
CA ASP A 100 -32.59 20.03 8.81
C ASP A 100 -32.88 18.68 9.50
N LEU A 101 -31.96 18.23 10.38
CA LEU A 101 -32.22 17.08 11.25
C LEU A 101 -33.42 17.36 12.18
N PRO A 102 -34.31 16.37 12.39
CA PRO A 102 -35.35 16.47 13.42
C PRO A 102 -34.74 16.74 14.80
N ALA A 103 -35.47 17.48 15.63
CA ALA A 103 -34.92 18.03 16.87
C ALA A 103 -34.39 16.96 17.84
N ASP A 104 -34.97 15.77 17.84
CA ASP A 104 -34.63 14.61 18.68
C ASP A 104 -33.53 13.70 18.09
N TYR A 105 -33.01 13.97 16.89
CA TYR A 105 -32.10 13.05 16.21
C TYR A 105 -30.65 13.13 16.70
N VAL A 106 -29.99 11.97 16.67
CA VAL A 106 -28.53 11.83 16.73
C VAL A 106 -28.10 11.00 15.54
N VAL A 107 -27.10 11.51 14.79
CA VAL A 107 -26.53 10.82 13.63
C VAL A 107 -25.01 10.77 13.76
N LEU A 108 -24.44 9.57 13.72
CA LEU A 108 -23.01 9.35 13.57
C LEU A 108 -22.69 9.12 12.09
N GLU A 109 -21.87 10.00 11.52
CA GLU A 109 -21.32 9.91 10.19
C GLU A 109 -19.88 9.39 10.24
N VAL A 110 -19.55 8.44 9.36
CA VAL A 110 -18.16 7.97 9.16
C VAL A 110 -17.70 8.28 7.74
N THR A 111 -16.59 8.99 7.61
CA THR A 111 -15.97 9.34 6.32
C THR A 111 -14.58 8.73 6.17
N ASP A 112 -14.16 8.45 4.93
CA ASP A 112 -12.74 8.36 4.61
C ASP A 112 -12.13 9.76 4.47
N PHE A 113 -10.86 9.87 4.84
CA PHE A 113 -10.08 11.10 4.87
C PHE A 113 -10.63 12.17 5.84
N SER A 114 -9.77 13.09 6.26
CA SER A 114 -10.17 14.17 7.16
C SER A 114 -10.96 15.27 6.44
N PHE A 115 -11.89 15.88 7.16
CA PHE A 115 -12.65 17.05 6.72
C PHE A 115 -11.72 18.19 6.25
N PRO A 116 -12.11 19.04 5.28
CA PRO A 116 -11.30 20.17 4.82
C PRO A 116 -10.78 21.04 5.97
N GLY A 117 -9.45 21.06 6.16
CA GLY A 117 -8.79 21.85 7.20
C GLY A 117 -8.37 21.09 8.46
N LEU A 118 -8.78 19.83 8.64
CA LEU A 118 -8.28 18.98 9.72
C LEU A 118 -7.18 18.03 9.21
N PRO A 119 -6.04 17.89 9.90
CA PRO A 119 -5.13 16.77 9.66
C PRO A 119 -5.75 15.48 10.21
N GLY A 120 -5.42 14.34 9.58
CA GLY A 120 -5.80 13.01 10.05
C GLY A 120 -5.31 12.73 11.48
N ALA A 121 -5.74 11.60 12.05
CA ALA A 121 -5.10 11.12 13.27
C ALA A 121 -3.59 10.86 12.98
N PRO A 122 -2.69 11.16 13.95
CA PRO A 122 -1.25 11.06 13.71
C PRO A 122 -0.69 9.64 13.86
N ASN A 123 -1.41 8.76 14.57
CA ASN A 123 -1.04 7.39 14.87
C ASN A 123 -2.27 6.49 14.80
N GLU A 124 -2.05 5.18 14.59
CA GLU A 124 -3.09 4.14 14.70
C GLU A 124 -3.89 4.27 16.01
N SER A 125 -5.22 4.23 15.90
CA SER A 125 -6.13 4.30 17.03
C SER A 125 -6.17 2.98 17.80
N SER A 126 -6.24 3.08 19.12
CA SER A 126 -6.59 1.95 19.99
C SER A 126 -8.11 1.75 20.01
N PHE A 127 -8.54 0.49 20.15
CA PHE A 127 -9.93 0.11 20.31
C PHE A 127 -10.13 -0.53 21.70
N PRO A 128 -11.23 -0.27 22.44
CA PRO A 128 -12.37 0.59 22.11
C PRO A 128 -12.00 2.05 21.84
N LEU A 129 -12.79 2.69 20.96
CA LEU A 129 -12.69 4.13 20.72
C LEU A 129 -13.30 4.88 21.93
N ASP A 130 -12.65 5.97 22.33
CA ASP A 130 -13.13 6.85 23.41
C ASP A 130 -13.75 8.12 22.85
N TRP A 131 -15.08 8.22 22.93
CA TRP A 131 -15.83 9.41 22.52
C TRP A 131 -15.57 10.63 23.41
N GLY A 132 -15.10 10.44 24.65
CA GLY A 132 -14.67 11.52 25.55
C GLY A 132 -13.48 12.31 25.01
N SER A 133 -12.73 11.77 24.04
CA SER A 133 -11.64 12.45 23.34
C SER A 133 -12.08 13.25 22.09
N ALA A 134 -13.36 13.17 21.70
CA ALA A 134 -13.90 13.88 20.55
C ALA A 134 -13.77 15.41 20.72
N GLN A 135 -13.47 16.09 19.62
CA GLN A 135 -13.26 17.55 19.59
C GLN A 135 -14.44 18.25 18.93
N PRO A 136 -14.75 19.51 19.29
CA PRO A 136 -15.72 20.31 18.54
C PRO A 136 -15.35 20.38 17.06
N ALA A 137 -16.31 20.04 16.19
CA ALA A 137 -16.17 20.09 14.75
C ALA A 137 -17.06 21.20 14.18
N PRO A 138 -16.51 22.16 13.40
CA PRO A 138 -17.33 23.16 12.74
C PRO A 138 -18.15 22.47 11.62
N ASP A 139 -19.47 22.46 11.77
CA ASP A 139 -20.38 22.08 10.71
C ASP A 139 -20.46 23.25 9.70
N PRO A 140 -20.26 23.03 8.39
CA PRO A 140 -20.42 24.08 7.38
C PRO A 140 -21.82 24.73 7.36
N ASP A 141 -22.85 24.05 7.86
CA ASP A 141 -24.22 24.59 7.96
C ASP A 141 -24.51 25.30 9.31
N GLY A 142 -23.50 25.46 10.18
CA GLY A 142 -23.60 26.23 11.43
C GLY A 142 -23.99 25.43 12.68
N GLY A 143 -24.11 24.11 12.59
CA GLY A 143 -24.19 23.22 13.75
C GLY A 143 -22.91 23.15 14.58
N ILE A 144 -23.03 22.65 15.81
CA ILE A 144 -21.88 22.22 16.63
C ILE A 144 -21.85 20.69 16.62
N GLY A 145 -21.03 20.14 15.72
CA GLY A 145 -20.73 18.72 15.72
C GLY A 145 -19.63 18.39 16.74
N SER A 146 -19.49 17.11 17.06
CA SER A 146 -18.28 16.58 17.71
C SER A 146 -17.65 15.56 16.78
N ALA A 147 -16.33 15.59 16.61
CA ALA A 147 -15.60 14.65 15.77
C ALA A 147 -14.48 13.92 16.51
N LEU A 148 -14.43 12.61 16.32
CA LEU A 148 -13.32 11.75 16.70
C LEU A 148 -12.51 11.39 15.44
N ARG A 149 -11.19 11.58 15.50
CA ARG A 149 -10.27 11.19 14.42
C ARG A 149 -9.76 9.78 14.69
N VAL A 150 -9.88 8.91 13.70
CA VAL A 150 -9.48 7.50 13.80
C VAL A 150 -8.46 7.20 12.71
N GLN A 151 -7.44 6.40 13.02
CA GLN A 151 -6.55 5.82 12.02
C GLN A 151 -6.49 4.30 12.21
N TYR A 152 -6.69 3.56 11.12
CA TYR A 152 -6.57 2.11 11.12
C TYR A 152 -5.99 1.63 9.78
N LEU A 153 -4.96 0.79 9.84
CA LEU A 153 -4.17 0.34 8.68
C LEU A 153 -3.79 1.51 7.76
N LEU A 154 -3.18 2.54 8.34
CA LEU A 154 -2.74 3.75 7.64
C LEU A 154 -3.84 4.49 6.86
N GLN A 155 -5.12 4.22 7.16
CA GLN A 155 -6.25 4.95 6.62
C GLN A 155 -6.81 5.86 7.72
N SER A 156 -6.92 7.16 7.42
CA SER A 156 -7.61 8.11 8.29
C SER A 156 -9.11 8.07 8.03
N PHE A 157 -9.88 8.07 9.12
CA PHE A 157 -11.33 8.18 9.16
C PHE A 157 -11.73 9.31 10.10
N THR A 158 -12.88 9.91 9.85
CA THR A 158 -13.51 10.87 10.79
C THR A 158 -14.87 10.32 11.20
N LEU A 159 -15.12 10.28 12.50
CA LEU A 159 -16.40 9.93 13.12
C LEU A 159 -17.03 11.24 13.59
N THR A 160 -18.03 11.77 12.89
CA THR A 160 -18.67 13.04 13.21
C THR A 160 -20.08 12.79 13.72
N ALA A 161 -20.42 13.30 14.90
CA ALA A 161 -21.78 13.29 15.41
C ALA A 161 -22.48 14.62 15.11
N HIS A 162 -23.67 14.49 14.52
CA HIS A 162 -24.61 15.56 14.23
C HIS A 162 -25.82 15.40 15.15
N TYR A 163 -26.24 16.49 15.80
CA TYR A 163 -27.31 16.49 16.80
C TYR A 163 -28.45 17.42 16.40
N GLY A 164 -29.68 16.95 16.52
CA GLY A 164 -30.87 17.79 16.56
C GLY A 164 -30.87 18.72 17.78
N SER A 165 -31.60 19.83 17.68
CA SER A 165 -31.63 20.90 18.68
C SER A 165 -32.18 20.51 20.07
N ALA A 166 -32.86 19.37 20.17
CA ALA A 166 -33.43 18.79 21.39
C ALA A 166 -32.97 17.33 21.65
N ALA A 167 -31.89 16.88 21.00
CA ALA A 167 -31.38 15.51 21.13
C ALA A 167 -31.08 15.15 22.60
N SER A 168 -31.68 14.06 23.08
CA SER A 168 -31.75 13.75 24.51
C SER A 168 -30.39 13.37 25.11
N ALA A 169 -30.27 13.44 26.44
CA ALA A 169 -29.08 12.95 27.13
C ALA A 169 -28.87 11.45 26.88
N ALA A 170 -29.94 10.64 26.87
CA ALA A 170 -29.86 9.21 26.63
C ALA A 170 -29.33 8.85 25.23
N ASP A 171 -29.70 9.62 24.19
CA ASP A 171 -29.17 9.41 22.83
C ASP A 171 -27.68 9.81 22.72
N ARG A 172 -27.25 10.81 23.48
CA ARG A 172 -25.84 11.25 23.57
C ARG A 172 -24.98 10.24 24.34
N ASP A 173 -25.53 9.61 25.37
CA ASP A 173 -24.88 8.53 26.10
C ASP A 173 -24.80 7.26 25.22
N ALA A 174 -25.89 6.90 24.54
CA ALA A 174 -25.95 5.78 23.59
C ALA A 174 -24.97 5.94 22.41
N LEU A 175 -24.71 7.18 21.96
CA LEU A 175 -23.66 7.47 20.99
C LEU A 175 -22.26 7.11 21.51
N SER A 176 -21.99 7.34 22.80
CA SER A 176 -20.71 6.99 23.41
C SER A 176 -20.52 5.47 23.47
N GLU A 177 -21.57 4.72 23.82
CA GLU A 177 -21.58 3.25 23.76
C GLU A 177 -21.43 2.73 22.32
N LEU A 178 -22.15 3.33 21.36
CA LEU A 178 -22.06 3.03 19.94
C LEU A 178 -20.63 3.17 19.43
N VAL A 179 -19.98 4.32 19.67
CA VAL A 179 -18.59 4.57 19.28
C VAL A 179 -17.64 3.60 19.97
N ALA A 180 -17.81 3.36 21.27
CA ALA A 180 -17.02 2.37 22.01
C ALA A 180 -17.24 0.93 21.52
N SER A 181 -18.31 0.64 20.77
CA SER A 181 -18.57 -0.66 20.15
C SER A 181 -17.87 -0.87 18.79
N ILE A 182 -17.53 0.19 18.07
CA ILE A 182 -16.94 0.09 16.71
C ILE A 182 -15.63 -0.69 16.78
N ARG A 183 -15.51 -1.78 16.03
CA ARG A 183 -14.27 -2.57 15.87
C ARG A 183 -13.94 -2.72 14.39
N PRO A 184 -12.67 -2.78 14.00
CA PRO A 184 -12.31 -3.33 12.71
C PRO A 184 -12.76 -4.79 12.61
N GLN A 185 -13.20 -5.22 11.42
CA GLN A 185 -13.46 -6.63 11.15
C GLN A 185 -12.18 -7.46 11.35
N PRO A 186 -12.27 -8.70 11.85
CA PRO A 186 -11.10 -9.54 12.06
C PRO A 186 -10.25 -9.70 10.78
N ILE A 187 -8.94 -9.50 10.90
CA ILE A 187 -8.00 -9.70 9.78
C ILE A 187 -7.91 -11.21 9.50
N PRO A 188 -8.20 -11.69 8.27
CA PRO A 188 -8.07 -13.10 7.92
C PRO A 188 -6.60 -13.52 7.94
N THR A 189 -6.32 -14.80 8.18
CA THR A 189 -4.95 -15.32 8.22
C THR A 189 -4.24 -15.25 6.87
N SER A 190 -4.97 -15.18 5.76
CA SER A 190 -4.47 -14.97 4.40
C SER A 190 -5.57 -14.46 3.45
N GLY A 191 -5.16 -13.85 2.34
CA GLY A 191 -6.04 -13.39 1.25
C GLY A 191 -6.54 -11.95 1.42
N ALA A 192 -7.58 -11.61 0.67
CA ALA A 192 -8.15 -10.26 0.60
C ALA A 192 -8.70 -9.75 1.94
N TYR A 193 -8.29 -8.54 2.32
CA TYR A 193 -8.86 -7.78 3.44
C TYR A 193 -8.98 -6.28 3.07
N GLY A 194 -10.17 -5.86 2.62
CA GLY A 194 -10.42 -4.48 2.17
C GLY A 194 -9.51 -4.09 1.00
N ARG A 195 -8.58 -3.16 1.23
CA ARG A 195 -7.57 -2.69 0.26
C ARG A 195 -6.19 -3.38 0.40
N TRP A 196 -6.14 -4.47 1.16
CA TRP A 196 -4.93 -5.19 1.52
C TRP A 196 -5.02 -6.67 1.10
N GLU A 197 -3.87 -7.26 0.80
CA GLU A 197 -3.63 -8.69 0.71
C GLU A 197 -2.90 -9.12 1.98
N VAL A 198 -3.48 -10.04 2.75
CA VAL A 198 -2.81 -10.66 3.90
C VAL A 198 -2.01 -11.86 3.40
N VAL A 199 -0.69 -11.84 3.59
CA VAL A 199 0.22 -12.88 3.06
C VAL A 199 0.67 -13.91 4.09
N GLY A 200 0.18 -13.80 5.33
CA GLY A 200 0.48 -14.72 6.43
C GLY A 200 1.19 -14.04 7.61
N PRO A 201 1.56 -14.80 8.65
CA PRO A 201 2.25 -14.26 9.82
C PRO A 201 3.70 -13.90 9.51
N LEU A 202 4.22 -12.85 10.15
CA LEU A 202 5.59 -12.36 9.98
C LEU A 202 6.64 -13.47 10.23
N SER A 203 6.37 -14.38 11.16
CA SER A 203 7.23 -15.52 11.50
C SER A 203 7.41 -16.54 10.37
N SER A 204 6.58 -16.50 9.31
CA SER A 204 6.79 -17.30 8.10
C SER A 204 7.88 -16.73 7.17
N PHE A 205 8.38 -15.52 7.44
CA PHE A 205 9.35 -14.83 6.59
C PHE A 205 10.66 -14.57 7.36
N ALA A 206 11.70 -15.34 7.05
CA ALA A 206 13.04 -15.12 7.60
C ALA A 206 13.65 -13.80 7.06
N VAL A 207 14.51 -13.15 7.84
CA VAL A 207 15.32 -12.01 7.34
C VAL A 207 16.17 -12.47 6.16
N GLY A 208 16.24 -11.66 5.12
CA GLY A 208 16.85 -12.00 3.83
C GLY A 208 15.94 -12.75 2.85
N SER A 209 14.76 -13.23 3.27
CA SER A 209 13.86 -13.96 2.37
C SER A 209 13.18 -13.05 1.34
N VAL A 210 12.95 -13.61 0.16
CA VAL A 210 12.22 -13.00 -0.95
C VAL A 210 11.16 -14.00 -1.42
N THR A 211 9.90 -13.60 -1.52
CA THR A 211 8.79 -14.47 -1.92
C THR A 211 7.84 -13.74 -2.85
N ARG A 212 7.54 -14.33 -4.02
CA ARG A 212 6.57 -13.76 -4.98
C ARG A 212 5.15 -14.15 -4.60
N PHE A 213 4.26 -13.16 -4.51
CA PHE A 213 2.84 -13.33 -4.29
C PHE A 213 2.04 -12.92 -5.53
N GLN A 214 1.00 -13.69 -5.80
CA GLN A 214 -0.08 -13.30 -6.70
C GLN A 214 -1.26 -12.88 -5.81
N PRO A 215 -1.66 -11.59 -5.77
CA PRO A 215 -2.76 -11.16 -4.92
C PRO A 215 -4.07 -11.84 -5.29
N SER A 216 -4.87 -12.16 -4.28
CA SER A 216 -6.19 -12.77 -4.43
C SER A 216 -7.21 -11.85 -5.09
N GLN A 217 -7.02 -10.52 -4.97
CA GLN A 217 -7.87 -9.53 -5.64
C GLN A 217 -7.43 -9.29 -7.09
N SER A 218 -8.39 -9.32 -8.02
CA SER A 218 -8.19 -9.10 -9.46
C SER A 218 -7.65 -7.72 -9.86
N ARG A 219 -7.54 -6.77 -8.91
CA ARG A 219 -6.99 -5.42 -9.13
C ARG A 219 -5.59 -5.21 -8.54
N GLY A 220 -5.05 -6.18 -7.82
CA GLY A 220 -3.68 -6.10 -7.30
C GLY A 220 -2.65 -6.47 -8.36
N SER A 221 -1.57 -5.69 -8.49
CA SER A 221 -0.37 -6.14 -9.21
C SER A 221 0.36 -7.19 -8.36
N ALA A 222 0.92 -8.22 -9.00
CA ALA A 222 1.77 -9.18 -8.33
C ALA A 222 3.04 -8.51 -7.78
N PHE A 223 3.61 -9.09 -6.73
CA PHE A 223 4.71 -8.47 -5.99
C PHE A 223 5.66 -9.49 -5.38
N PHE A 224 6.87 -9.04 -5.07
CA PHE A 224 7.84 -9.74 -4.26
C PHE A 224 7.88 -9.11 -2.86
N LEU A 225 7.50 -9.89 -1.84
CA LEU A 225 7.77 -9.52 -0.45
C LEU A 225 9.24 -9.84 -0.15
N VAL A 226 9.96 -8.85 0.37
CA VAL A 226 11.33 -8.96 0.87
C VAL A 226 11.33 -8.62 2.36
N ARG A 227 11.85 -9.52 3.19
CA ARG A 227 12.03 -9.28 4.63
C ARG A 227 13.43 -8.77 4.91
N GLY A 228 13.57 -7.46 5.12
CA GLY A 228 14.75 -6.87 5.75
C GLY A 228 14.76 -7.10 7.26
N GLU A 229 15.85 -6.74 7.92
CA GLU A 229 15.98 -6.80 9.38
C GLU A 229 15.01 -5.83 10.08
N HIS A 230 14.82 -4.65 9.50
CA HIS A 230 13.97 -3.59 10.05
C HIS A 230 12.69 -3.41 9.22
N THR A 231 12.79 -3.46 7.88
CA THR A 231 11.70 -3.13 6.96
C THR A 231 11.09 -4.35 6.26
N LEU A 232 9.87 -4.19 5.76
CA LEU A 232 9.25 -5.08 4.76
C LEU A 232 9.15 -4.29 3.45
N PHE A 233 9.69 -4.84 2.36
CA PHE A 233 9.54 -4.27 1.02
C PHE A 233 8.59 -5.14 0.21
N ALA A 234 7.61 -4.54 -0.47
CA ALA A 234 6.71 -5.25 -1.38
C ALA A 234 6.86 -4.69 -2.80
N HIS A 235 7.93 -5.07 -3.48
CA HIS A 235 8.23 -4.59 -4.83
C HIS A 235 7.23 -5.18 -5.83
N VAL A 236 6.60 -4.35 -6.65
CA VAL A 236 5.74 -4.80 -7.75
C VAL A 236 6.60 -5.62 -8.72
N ASP A 237 6.05 -6.70 -9.27
CA ASP A 237 6.79 -7.62 -10.16
C ASP A 237 7.06 -7.06 -11.57
N GLN A 238 6.96 -5.73 -11.74
CA GLN A 238 7.19 -5.00 -12.98
C GLN A 238 8.01 -3.71 -12.74
N ALA A 239 9.13 -3.57 -13.46
CA ALA A 239 9.91 -2.34 -13.53
C ALA A 239 9.30 -1.34 -14.54
N TYR A 240 9.64 -0.05 -14.35
CA TYR A 240 9.27 1.08 -15.23
C TYR A 240 7.76 1.41 -15.32
N GLN A 241 6.88 0.74 -14.55
CA GLN A 241 5.45 1.00 -14.53
C GLN A 241 5.11 2.49 -14.27
N PHE A 242 5.81 3.14 -13.33
CA PHE A 242 5.64 4.58 -13.02
C PHE A 242 6.44 5.51 -13.94
N MET A 243 7.34 4.97 -14.75
CA MET A 243 7.92 5.69 -15.88
C MET A 243 7.01 5.61 -17.11
N GLY A 244 5.84 4.96 -16.99
CA GLY A 244 4.81 4.92 -18.02
C GLY A 244 5.04 3.91 -19.14
N ALA A 245 6.07 3.07 -19.06
CA ALA A 245 6.42 2.04 -20.06
C ALA A 245 5.17 1.30 -20.61
N MET A 246 5.00 1.22 -21.93
CA MET A 246 3.87 0.48 -22.54
C MET A 246 3.91 -1.01 -22.18
N LYS A 247 5.12 -1.52 -21.97
CA LYS A 247 5.40 -2.88 -21.51
C LYS A 247 6.32 -2.76 -20.29
N PRO A 248 5.76 -2.55 -19.09
CA PRO A 248 6.54 -2.62 -17.85
C PRO A 248 7.29 -3.95 -17.81
N CYS A 249 8.59 -3.92 -17.54
CA CYS A 249 9.40 -5.12 -17.67
C CYS A 249 9.16 -6.06 -16.48
N PRO A 250 8.72 -7.32 -16.68
CA PRO A 250 8.62 -8.28 -15.59
C PRO A 250 9.98 -8.46 -14.93
N ILE A 251 10.05 -8.29 -13.61
CA ILE A 251 11.27 -8.54 -12.84
C ILE A 251 11.25 -9.96 -12.26
N ARG A 252 12.43 -10.58 -12.25
CA ARG A 252 12.68 -11.86 -11.56
C ARG A 252 13.66 -11.64 -10.42
N TYR A 253 13.51 -12.37 -9.32
CA TYR A 253 14.54 -12.47 -8.30
C TYR A 253 15.55 -13.55 -8.67
N ASP A 254 16.84 -13.19 -8.67
CA ASP A 254 17.96 -14.11 -8.84
C ASP A 254 18.53 -14.42 -7.44
N PRO A 255 18.29 -15.61 -6.87
CA PRO A 255 18.72 -15.94 -5.51
C PRO A 255 20.23 -16.14 -5.38
N ALA A 256 20.94 -16.43 -6.49
CA ALA A 256 22.40 -16.60 -6.47
C ALA A 256 23.11 -15.24 -6.49
N ALA A 257 22.63 -14.30 -7.30
CA ALA A 257 23.10 -12.91 -7.29
C ALA A 257 22.54 -12.09 -6.10
N ARG A 258 21.41 -12.52 -5.53
CA ARG A 258 20.58 -11.80 -4.55
C ARG A 258 20.07 -10.45 -5.08
N THR A 259 19.73 -10.41 -6.38
CA THR A 259 19.27 -9.21 -7.09
C THR A 259 17.95 -9.45 -7.79
N PHE A 260 17.12 -8.42 -7.92
CA PHE A 260 16.10 -8.40 -8.97
C PHE A 260 16.75 -8.08 -10.31
N ALA A 261 16.21 -8.65 -11.40
CA ALA A 261 16.68 -8.41 -12.76
C ALA A 261 15.50 -8.28 -13.74
N CYS A 262 15.65 -7.42 -14.74
CA CYS A 262 14.79 -7.32 -15.92
C CYS A 262 15.58 -7.81 -17.13
N ASP A 263 15.18 -8.92 -17.76
CA ASP A 263 15.95 -9.50 -18.87
C ASP A 263 15.87 -8.65 -20.16
N ALA A 264 14.80 -7.86 -20.35
CA ALA A 264 14.64 -6.98 -21.50
C ALA A 264 15.61 -5.78 -21.49
N THR A 265 15.93 -5.24 -20.31
CA THR A 265 16.89 -4.13 -20.15
C THR A 265 18.27 -4.59 -19.69
N GLY A 266 18.39 -5.80 -19.12
CA GLY A 266 19.58 -6.24 -18.42
C GLY A 266 19.84 -5.49 -17.10
N GLU A 267 18.93 -4.61 -16.67
CA GLU A 267 19.09 -3.87 -15.43
C GLU A 267 18.86 -4.74 -14.20
N ARG A 268 19.55 -4.39 -13.10
CA ARG A 268 19.47 -5.08 -11.81
C ARG A 268 19.20 -4.11 -10.66
N TRP A 269 18.50 -4.63 -9.64
CA TRP A 269 18.21 -3.93 -8.39
C TRP A 269 18.57 -4.77 -7.16
N SER A 270 18.89 -4.08 -6.06
CA SER A 270 19.13 -4.62 -4.72
C SER A 270 17.88 -5.27 -4.13
N ARG A 271 18.03 -5.98 -2.99
CA ARG A 271 16.87 -6.44 -2.20
C ARG A 271 16.00 -5.28 -1.68
N THR A 272 16.60 -4.12 -1.41
CA THR A 272 15.89 -2.87 -1.07
C THR A 272 15.25 -2.17 -2.27
N GLY A 273 15.45 -2.65 -3.51
CA GLY A 273 14.93 -2.06 -4.74
C GLY A 273 15.79 -0.96 -5.34
N ALA A 274 16.99 -0.69 -4.82
CA ALA A 274 17.97 0.25 -5.36
C ALA A 274 18.56 -0.23 -6.69
N GLN A 275 18.55 0.61 -7.71
CA GLN A 275 19.13 0.29 -9.02
C GLN A 275 20.66 0.17 -8.90
N LEU A 276 21.20 -1.00 -9.25
CA LEU A 276 22.63 -1.32 -9.17
C LEU A 276 23.37 -0.97 -10.46
N THR A 277 22.67 -1.09 -11.58
CA THR A 277 23.12 -0.72 -12.91
C THR A 277 22.39 0.55 -13.31
N GLY A 278 22.93 1.71 -12.91
CA GLY A 278 22.39 3.02 -13.28
C GLY A 278 22.59 4.09 -12.22
N GLY A 279 21.88 5.19 -12.41
CA GLY A 279 21.73 6.22 -11.40
C GLY A 279 20.42 6.96 -11.45
N GLY A 280 19.33 6.23 -11.69
CA GLY A 280 18.00 6.72 -11.33
C GLY A 280 17.93 7.07 -9.84
N LEU A 281 17.16 8.11 -9.52
CA LEU A 281 16.79 8.44 -8.14
C LEU A 281 15.83 7.42 -7.53
N PHE A 282 15.08 6.75 -8.39
CA PHE A 282 13.93 5.94 -8.03
C PHE A 282 14.27 4.45 -8.15
N GLY A 283 13.97 3.71 -7.09
CA GLY A 283 14.09 2.26 -7.09
C GLY A 283 12.94 1.56 -7.82
N LEU A 284 12.81 0.25 -7.58
CA LEU A 284 11.62 -0.51 -7.96
C LEU A 284 10.33 0.13 -7.40
N ALA A 285 9.25 -0.01 -8.15
CA ALA A 285 7.92 0.35 -7.66
C ALA A 285 7.50 -0.58 -6.53
N TYR A 286 6.82 -0.07 -5.51
CA TYR A 286 6.45 -0.85 -4.33
C TYR A 286 5.04 -0.54 -3.85
N GLN A 287 4.45 -1.54 -3.20
CA GLN A 287 3.21 -1.41 -2.41
C GLN A 287 3.59 -1.19 -0.95
N VAL A 288 2.68 -0.60 -0.17
CA VAL A 288 2.90 -0.47 1.28
C VAL A 288 2.83 -1.87 1.90
N ALA A 289 3.80 -2.21 2.73
CA ALA A 289 3.82 -3.43 3.53
C ALA A 289 3.88 -3.07 5.02
N ILE A 290 2.98 -3.63 5.82
CA ILE A 290 2.89 -3.40 7.28
C ILE A 290 2.67 -4.71 8.02
N VAL A 291 2.96 -4.69 9.32
CA VAL A 291 2.60 -5.77 10.24
C VAL A 291 1.48 -5.29 11.17
N LYS A 292 0.37 -6.01 11.20
CA LYS A 292 -0.74 -5.79 12.15
C LYS A 292 -1.09 -7.12 12.79
N GLU A 293 -1.18 -7.16 14.11
CA GLU A 293 -1.55 -8.38 14.87
C GLU A 293 -0.67 -9.61 14.53
N GLY A 294 0.60 -9.37 14.17
CA GLY A 294 1.56 -10.39 13.75
C GLY A 294 1.41 -10.87 12.29
N LEU A 295 0.37 -10.46 11.59
CA LEU A 295 0.13 -10.72 10.16
C LEU A 295 0.81 -9.65 9.30
N VAL A 296 1.30 -10.05 8.12
CA VAL A 296 1.83 -9.14 7.10
C VAL A 296 0.72 -8.78 6.12
N LEU A 297 0.49 -7.48 5.95
CA LEU A 297 -0.48 -6.93 5.01
C LEU A 297 0.27 -6.12 3.95
N VAL A 298 -0.03 -6.39 2.67
CA VAL A 298 0.54 -5.67 1.52
C VAL A 298 -0.60 -5.03 0.72
N GLY A 299 -0.45 -3.76 0.35
CA GLY A 299 -1.47 -3.05 -0.42
C GLY A 299 -1.51 -1.56 -0.08
N GLY A 300 -2.73 -1.03 0.13
CA GLY A 300 -2.95 0.39 0.44
C GLY A 300 -2.80 1.35 -0.75
N GLY A 301 -2.28 0.87 -1.88
CA GLY A 301 -1.96 1.63 -3.08
C GLY A 301 -0.53 1.33 -3.54
N ILE A 302 -0.24 1.51 -4.84
CA ILE A 302 1.12 1.41 -5.36
C ILE A 302 1.74 2.81 -5.33
N THR A 303 2.91 2.94 -4.70
CA THR A 303 3.68 4.20 -4.67
C THR A 303 4.77 4.18 -5.72
N SER A 304 5.02 5.34 -6.36
CA SER A 304 6.22 5.51 -7.18
C SER A 304 7.47 5.31 -6.33
N GLY A 305 8.55 4.81 -6.94
CA GLY A 305 9.79 4.52 -6.23
C GLY A 305 10.26 5.71 -5.39
N GLY A 306 10.45 5.49 -4.09
CA GLY A 306 11.19 6.42 -3.25
C GLY A 306 12.69 6.27 -3.51
N ARG A 307 13.50 7.02 -2.75
CA ARG A 307 14.90 6.62 -2.56
C ARG A 307 14.91 5.41 -1.62
N PRO A 308 15.31 4.21 -2.08
CA PRO A 308 15.35 3.04 -1.21
C PRO A 308 16.46 3.20 -0.14
N PRO A 309 16.33 2.54 1.02
CA PRO A 309 17.39 2.48 2.01
C PRO A 309 18.62 1.74 1.47
N ASP A 310 19.77 1.93 2.11
CA ASP A 310 20.97 1.18 1.78
C ASP A 310 20.73 -0.31 2.06
N GLU A 311 21.31 -1.20 1.26
CA GLU A 311 21.16 -2.63 1.50
C GLU A 311 21.93 -3.04 2.77
N ALA A 312 23.01 -2.33 3.11
CA ALA A 312 23.77 -2.57 4.33
C ALA A 312 23.00 -2.23 5.63
N ASP A 313 21.95 -1.42 5.56
CA ASP A 313 21.10 -1.07 6.72
C ASP A 313 20.06 -2.16 7.05
N GLU A 314 19.80 -3.09 6.12
CA GLU A 314 18.70 -4.07 6.22
C GLU A 314 19.16 -5.53 6.14
N PHE A 315 20.41 -5.78 5.73
CA PHE A 315 20.96 -7.11 5.54
C PHE A 315 22.43 -7.15 5.96
N SER A 316 22.78 -8.10 6.83
CA SER A 316 24.18 -8.36 7.26
C SER A 316 25.08 -8.91 6.15
N ASP A 317 24.50 -9.29 5.01
CA ASP A 317 25.18 -9.85 3.85
C ASP A 317 25.00 -9.00 2.57
N PRO A 318 25.21 -7.67 2.59
CA PRO A 318 24.84 -6.81 1.46
C PRO A 318 25.54 -7.22 0.17
N ILE A 319 24.85 -7.10 -0.96
CA ILE A 319 25.49 -7.31 -2.27
C ILE A 319 26.55 -6.25 -2.54
N GLY A 320 27.67 -6.67 -3.12
CA GLY A 320 28.60 -5.73 -3.73
C GLY A 320 27.97 -5.11 -4.97
N VAL A 321 28.22 -3.81 -5.21
CA VAL A 321 27.88 -3.17 -6.49
C VAL A 321 28.55 -3.98 -7.61
N PRO A 322 27.80 -4.46 -8.62
CA PRO A 322 28.38 -5.23 -9.72
C PRO A 322 29.53 -4.46 -10.37
N ALA A 323 30.60 -5.16 -10.74
CA ALA A 323 31.66 -4.56 -11.55
C ALA A 323 31.03 -3.89 -12.78
N ALA A 324 31.43 -2.65 -13.05
CA ALA A 324 30.75 -1.81 -14.04
C ALA A 324 30.57 -2.56 -15.36
N ALA A 325 29.31 -2.71 -15.78
CA ALA A 325 28.99 -3.27 -17.08
C ALA A 325 29.70 -2.47 -18.18
N ILE A 326 30.01 -3.13 -19.29
CA ILE A 326 30.67 -2.52 -20.44
C ILE A 326 29.81 -1.36 -20.94
N SER A 327 30.42 -0.19 -21.18
CA SER A 327 29.73 0.99 -21.70
C SER A 327 29.01 0.64 -23.01
N PRO A 328 27.66 0.63 -23.05
CA PRO A 328 26.92 0.11 -24.19
C PRO A 328 27.06 1.03 -25.39
N THR A 329 27.08 0.42 -26.57
CA THR A 329 27.05 1.10 -27.86
C THR A 329 25.67 1.73 -28.13
N LYS A 330 25.64 2.64 -29.11
CA LYS A 330 24.44 3.30 -29.61
C LYS A 330 23.34 2.32 -30.01
N ASN A 331 23.71 1.23 -30.69
CA ASN A 331 22.76 0.25 -31.21
C ASN A 331 22.22 -0.66 -30.08
N GLU A 332 23.08 -1.05 -29.12
CA GLU A 332 22.64 -1.80 -27.93
C GLU A 332 21.66 -0.99 -27.08
N ILE A 333 21.90 0.32 -26.89
CA ILE A 333 21.03 1.15 -26.05
C ILE A 333 19.67 1.44 -26.73
N ILE A 334 19.65 1.64 -28.05
CA ILE A 334 18.39 1.76 -28.81
C ILE A 334 17.62 0.43 -28.76
N GLY A 335 18.29 -0.70 -29.01
CA GLY A 335 17.69 -2.04 -28.98
C GLY A 335 17.20 -2.50 -27.60
N ARG A 336 17.76 -1.93 -26.53
CA ARG A 336 17.33 -2.11 -25.14
C ARG A 336 16.01 -1.39 -24.87
N TYR A 337 15.97 -0.09 -25.08
CA TYR A 337 14.81 0.74 -24.70
C TYR A 337 13.64 0.65 -25.69
N SER A 338 13.85 0.18 -26.92
CA SER A 338 12.76 -0.12 -27.86
C SER A 338 11.82 -1.23 -27.36
N GLN A 339 12.26 -2.09 -26.44
CA GLN A 339 11.45 -3.18 -25.88
C GLN A 339 10.43 -2.70 -24.84
N ILE A 340 10.73 -1.59 -24.15
CA ILE A 340 9.93 -1.05 -23.04
C ILE A 340 9.35 0.36 -23.31
N THR A 341 9.76 1.00 -24.41
CA THR A 341 9.29 2.35 -24.78
C THR A 341 7.77 2.43 -24.88
N THR A 342 7.23 3.61 -24.59
CA THR A 342 5.80 3.90 -24.63
C THR A 342 5.26 4.16 -26.03
N THR A 343 6.14 4.10 -27.03
CA THR A 343 5.91 4.43 -28.44
C THR A 343 5.60 3.17 -29.26
N SER A 344 4.46 3.11 -29.94
CA SER A 344 4.05 1.95 -30.75
C SER A 344 3.07 2.32 -31.88
N PRO A 345 3.44 2.14 -33.17
CA PRO A 345 4.72 1.64 -33.67
C PRO A 345 5.86 2.65 -33.44
N ILE A 346 7.11 2.18 -33.50
CA ILE A 346 8.29 3.04 -33.50
C ILE A 346 8.57 3.47 -34.93
N GLU A 347 8.28 4.74 -35.26
CA GLU A 347 8.48 5.36 -36.57
C GLU A 347 9.93 5.82 -36.77
N ARG A 348 10.57 6.33 -35.70
CA ARG A 348 11.97 6.78 -35.69
C ARG A 348 12.58 6.47 -34.32
N ALA A 349 13.84 6.03 -34.31
CA ALA A 349 14.63 5.84 -33.10
C ALA A 349 16.02 6.47 -33.27
N SER A 350 16.57 7.05 -32.21
CA SER A 350 17.94 7.57 -32.20
C SER A 350 18.49 7.65 -30.78
N ALA A 351 19.81 7.64 -30.65
CA ALA A 351 20.49 7.91 -29.38
C ALA A 351 21.71 8.82 -29.62
N LYS A 352 21.98 9.71 -28.67
CA LYS A 352 23.17 10.58 -28.67
C LYS A 352 23.88 10.48 -27.34
N LEU A 353 25.21 10.37 -27.36
CA LEU A 353 26.02 10.39 -26.15
C LEU A 353 26.40 11.84 -25.83
N VAL A 354 26.07 12.31 -24.63
CA VAL A 354 26.40 13.68 -24.17
C VAL A 354 27.03 13.65 -22.78
N THR A 355 27.67 14.75 -22.38
CA THR A 355 28.04 14.94 -20.96
C THR A 355 26.80 15.30 -20.14
N ARG A 356 26.82 14.97 -18.85
CA ARG A 356 25.78 15.36 -17.88
C ARG A 356 25.45 16.85 -17.95
N ASN A 357 26.47 17.71 -18.01
CA ASN A 357 26.27 19.16 -18.07
C ASN A 357 25.56 19.60 -19.35
N VAL A 358 25.82 18.95 -20.49
CA VAL A 358 25.09 19.23 -21.74
C VAL A 358 23.64 18.74 -21.65
N ALA A 359 23.38 17.55 -21.10
CA ALA A 359 22.02 17.06 -20.91
C ALA A 359 21.17 18.02 -20.04
N LEU A 360 21.71 18.39 -18.87
CA LEU A 360 21.02 19.29 -17.94
C LEU A 360 20.87 20.72 -18.50
N ALA A 361 21.89 21.28 -19.14
CA ALA A 361 21.81 22.64 -19.71
C ALA A 361 20.89 22.75 -20.93
N ARG A 362 20.56 21.63 -21.58
CA ARG A 362 19.61 21.58 -22.71
C ARG A 362 18.18 21.25 -22.28
N ASP A 363 17.96 20.82 -21.04
CA ASP A 363 16.64 20.55 -20.41
C ASP A 363 15.68 19.70 -21.28
N VAL A 364 16.23 18.77 -22.08
CA VAL A 364 15.46 17.97 -23.05
C VAL A 364 14.48 17.02 -22.34
N ILE A 365 14.81 16.58 -21.12
CA ILE A 365 13.82 16.16 -20.12
C ILE A 365 13.74 17.28 -19.09
N ARG A 366 12.63 18.01 -19.10
CA ARG A 366 12.43 19.15 -18.19
C ARG A 366 12.55 18.74 -16.73
N GLY A 367 13.44 19.39 -16.00
CA GLY A 367 13.62 19.17 -14.56
C GLY A 367 14.22 17.80 -14.21
N ALA A 368 14.85 17.12 -15.17
CA ALA A 368 15.59 15.89 -14.90
C ALA A 368 16.71 16.12 -13.88
N TYR A 369 16.84 15.19 -12.94
CA TYR A 369 18.01 15.08 -12.10
C TYR A 369 18.90 13.93 -12.59
N ILE A 370 20.17 14.25 -12.84
CA ILE A 370 21.24 13.27 -13.10
C ILE A 370 22.22 13.38 -11.93
N ARG A 371 22.54 12.27 -11.28
CA ARG A 371 23.46 12.25 -10.13
C ARG A 371 24.84 12.84 -10.49
N PRO A 372 25.56 13.48 -9.55
CA PRO A 372 26.88 14.06 -9.83
C PRO A 372 27.97 13.05 -10.24
N ASP A 373 27.83 11.77 -9.88
CA ASP A 373 28.77 10.69 -10.22
C ASP A 373 28.64 10.16 -11.67
N ILE A 374 27.66 10.64 -12.43
CA ILE A 374 27.45 10.27 -13.83
C ILE A 374 28.00 11.38 -14.73
N ASP A 375 29.16 11.15 -15.36
CA ASP A 375 29.78 12.13 -16.26
C ASP A 375 29.09 12.22 -17.63
N ARG A 376 28.54 11.11 -18.12
CA ARG A 376 28.01 10.95 -19.47
C ARG A 376 26.69 10.18 -19.47
N VAL A 377 25.78 10.60 -20.34
CA VAL A 377 24.48 9.96 -20.53
C VAL A 377 24.17 9.73 -22.00
N TRP A 378 23.55 8.59 -22.29
CA TRP A 378 22.81 8.38 -23.52
C TRP A 378 21.46 9.08 -23.40
N VAL A 379 21.18 9.97 -24.35
CA VAL A 379 19.85 10.51 -24.61
C VAL A 379 19.24 9.66 -25.72
N VAL A 380 18.22 8.87 -25.41
CA VAL A 380 17.58 7.93 -26.36
C VAL A 380 16.17 8.42 -26.67
N ALA A 381 15.81 8.58 -27.94
CA ALA A 381 14.51 9.09 -28.38
C ALA A 381 13.81 8.12 -29.34
N PHE A 382 12.49 8.01 -29.19
CA PHE A 382 11.59 7.22 -30.03
C PHE A 382 10.39 8.08 -30.45
N ALA A 383 9.97 7.99 -31.71
CA ALA A 383 8.75 8.65 -32.22
C ALA A 383 7.72 7.66 -32.77
N GLY A 384 6.47 8.09 -32.73
CA GLY A 384 5.26 7.31 -32.99
C GLY A 384 4.27 7.43 -31.83
N ASP A 385 3.07 6.88 -32.00
CA ASP A 385 1.98 6.94 -31.00
C ASP A 385 2.44 6.54 -29.59
N VAL A 386 2.29 7.44 -28.63
CA VAL A 386 2.52 7.14 -27.21
C VAL A 386 1.21 6.82 -26.50
N ARG A 387 1.12 5.64 -25.88
CA ARG A 387 -0.07 5.16 -25.16
C ARG A 387 0.33 4.64 -23.79
N PHE A 388 -0.44 4.95 -22.75
CA PHE A 388 -0.17 4.40 -21.41
C PHE A 388 -0.99 3.12 -21.17
N PRO A 389 -0.43 2.12 -20.44
CA PRO A 389 -1.19 0.93 -20.03
C PRO A 389 -2.47 1.33 -19.28
N GLY A 390 -3.62 0.85 -19.76
CA GLY A 390 -4.94 1.14 -19.16
C GLY A 390 -5.56 2.49 -19.55
N GLY A 391 -4.86 3.37 -20.28
CA GLY A 391 -5.38 4.69 -20.67
C GLY A 391 -6.24 4.69 -21.95
N GLY A 392 -5.96 3.80 -22.90
CA GLY A 392 -6.65 3.69 -24.20
C GLY A 392 -6.37 4.82 -25.20
N GLU A 393 -6.17 6.04 -24.72
CA GLU A 393 -5.89 7.25 -25.50
C GLU A 393 -4.42 7.37 -25.92
N VAL A 394 -4.18 8.18 -26.96
CA VAL A 394 -2.83 8.61 -27.37
C VAL A 394 -2.48 9.87 -26.59
N HIS A 395 -1.39 9.81 -25.82
CA HIS A 395 -0.93 10.92 -24.97
C HIS A 395 0.10 11.82 -25.65
N GLY A 396 0.66 11.41 -26.79
CA GLY A 396 1.57 12.19 -27.64
C GLY A 396 2.29 11.32 -28.67
N ARG A 397 3.38 11.83 -29.26
CA ARG A 397 4.06 11.25 -30.42
C ARG A 397 5.55 10.91 -30.22
N TRP A 398 6.10 11.05 -29.01
CA TRP A 398 7.46 10.60 -28.71
C TRP A 398 7.69 10.29 -27.22
N ALA A 399 8.70 9.44 -27.00
CA ALA A 399 9.27 9.14 -25.69
C ALA A 399 10.79 9.33 -25.72
N LEU A 400 11.37 9.73 -24.58
CA LEU A 400 12.79 10.03 -24.45
C LEU A 400 13.33 9.55 -23.11
N PHE A 401 14.48 8.88 -23.12
CA PHE A 401 15.15 8.33 -21.95
C PHE A 401 16.49 9.02 -21.72
N TYR A 402 16.81 9.31 -20.46
CA TYR A 402 18.19 9.52 -20.01
C TYR A 402 18.69 8.22 -19.41
N VAL A 403 19.86 7.78 -19.86
CA VAL A 403 20.44 6.48 -19.53
C VAL A 403 21.91 6.69 -19.19
N ASP A 404 22.39 6.08 -18.12
CA ASP A 404 23.80 6.14 -17.73
C ASP A 404 24.68 5.50 -18.83
N ALA A 405 25.64 6.25 -19.36
CA ALA A 405 26.51 5.75 -20.42
C ALA A 405 27.55 4.73 -19.95
N LYS A 406 27.76 4.60 -18.62
CA LYS A 406 28.64 3.59 -18.03
C LYS A 406 27.94 2.25 -17.90
N THR A 407 26.76 2.21 -17.27
CA THR A 407 26.05 0.94 -16.97
C THR A 407 24.96 0.57 -17.98
N GLY A 408 24.50 1.54 -18.79
CA GLY A 408 23.33 1.40 -19.64
C GLY A 408 22.00 1.40 -18.88
N GLY A 409 21.97 1.84 -17.62
CA GLY A 409 20.77 1.87 -16.79
C GLY A 409 19.95 3.15 -16.91
N ALA A 410 18.63 3.03 -16.88
CA ALA A 410 17.71 4.16 -16.98
C ALA A 410 17.85 5.10 -15.78
N ILE A 411 17.98 6.40 -16.04
CA ILE A 411 18.03 7.45 -15.02
C ILE A 411 16.63 8.06 -14.86
N THR A 412 16.01 8.42 -15.98
CA THR A 412 14.65 8.97 -16.05
C THR A 412 14.11 8.87 -17.48
N MET A 413 12.80 9.05 -17.65
CA MET A 413 12.11 9.08 -18.93
C MET A 413 11.17 10.28 -18.98
N SER A 414 10.96 10.82 -20.19
CA SER A 414 9.96 11.82 -20.49
C SER A 414 9.14 11.42 -21.70
N CYS A 415 7.89 11.83 -21.68
CA CYS A 415 7.00 11.98 -22.81
C CYS A 415 6.08 13.17 -22.44
N CYS A 416 5.08 13.59 -23.20
CA CYS A 416 4.56 13.08 -24.46
C CYS A 416 4.20 14.32 -25.28
N GLY A 417 5.06 14.76 -26.20
CA GLY A 417 4.77 15.95 -27.02
C GLY A 417 3.76 15.66 -28.13
N SER A 418 3.05 16.68 -28.60
CA SER A 418 2.22 16.59 -29.81
C SER A 418 3.05 16.54 -31.09
N ASP A 419 4.26 17.11 -31.07
CA ASP A 419 5.21 17.15 -32.17
C ASP A 419 5.73 15.74 -32.52
N ASP A 420 6.11 15.52 -33.79
CA ASP A 420 6.58 14.23 -34.29
C ASP A 420 7.98 13.80 -33.76
N TRP A 421 8.69 14.67 -33.04
CA TRP A 421 10.04 14.41 -32.51
C TRP A 421 10.30 15.24 -31.24
N PRO A 422 11.10 14.77 -30.27
CA PRO A 422 11.38 15.54 -29.05
C PRO A 422 12.10 16.86 -29.36
N PRO A 423 11.55 18.02 -28.96
CA PRO A 423 12.18 19.32 -29.18
C PRO A 423 13.61 19.37 -28.62
N GLY A 424 14.53 19.94 -29.40
CA GLY A 424 15.93 20.10 -29.00
C GLY A 424 16.80 18.84 -29.10
N PHE A 425 16.25 17.63 -29.30
CA PHE A 425 17.05 16.40 -29.43
C PHE A 425 18.05 16.49 -30.60
N ASP A 426 17.60 16.96 -31.76
CA ASP A 426 18.47 17.06 -32.94
C ASP A 426 19.57 18.13 -32.78
N ALA A 427 19.40 19.09 -31.87
CA ALA A 427 20.40 20.11 -31.52
C ALA A 427 21.42 19.67 -30.42
N LEU A 428 21.25 18.49 -29.82
CA LEU A 428 22.27 17.90 -28.95
C LEU A 428 23.53 17.54 -29.77
N PRO A 429 24.75 17.77 -29.24
CA PRO A 429 25.94 17.14 -29.80
C PRO A 429 25.84 15.62 -29.66
N ASP A 430 26.62 14.87 -30.45
CA ASP A 430 26.86 13.45 -30.23
C ASP A 430 28.36 13.25 -30.02
N LEU A 431 28.75 12.73 -28.86
CA LEU A 431 30.14 12.41 -28.52
C LEU A 431 30.61 11.11 -29.20
N VAL A 432 29.69 10.34 -29.78
CA VAL A 432 30.00 9.23 -30.69
C VAL A 432 29.80 9.75 -32.12
N PRO A 433 30.86 9.77 -32.97
CA PRO A 433 30.72 10.17 -34.36
C PRO A 433 29.71 9.28 -35.11
N SER A 434 28.95 9.87 -36.03
CA SER A 434 28.12 9.13 -36.96
C SER A 434 28.98 8.39 -37.99
N GLY A 435 29.36 7.14 -37.68
CA GLY A 435 30.15 6.28 -38.56
C GLY A 435 29.87 4.80 -38.32
N ASN A 436 29.11 4.21 -39.26
CA ASN A 436 28.85 2.79 -39.54
C ASN A 436 28.68 1.83 -38.34
#